data_AF-A0A976RUN0-F1
#
_entry.id   AF-A0A976RUN0-F1
#
_cell.length_a   1.000
_cell.length_b   1.000
_cell.length_c   1.000
_cell.angle_alpha   90.00
_cell.angle_beta   90.00
_cell.angle_gamma   90.00
#
_symmetry.space_group_name_H-M   'P 1'
#
loop_
_entity.id
_entity.type
_entity.pdbx_description
1 polymer ?
#
loop_
_entity_poly.entity_id
_entity_poly.type
_entity_poly.pdbx_seq_one_letter_code
_entity_poly.pdbx_strand_id
1 'polypeptide(L)'
;MASVSFASYLCTTPFDSSVKLQPSFNSFNANWRRHFLVVNSTSRTIRFLSIRGTLKASLSSSHLKTEAVDGGKRVSTLRELCHGHVPEHVIRRMEEVGYLSPTNVQLQALPILFSGQDCLLHAQTGSGKTLAYLLQIFAVINPQRSTVQALIVVPTRELGIQVTKVARVLSSMYESGQKSCTVMALLDGGTLRRHKSWLRAEPPTVVVSTLGSLCQMLDKQYFRLENLQVLVIDEVDFMFNSSKHAGPLRRLLTSYSSSGNRQTIFASASIPQHRRFLYDCVQQKWTKGNIVHVHVNPVEPMPSCLQHRFLVCQKGERHLKLLSALQSDVPQSAIIFIGEQSERSKKAGNAPPTTLIVDFLKASLVGSSEIILLEENINFNERAALLSDVRAGSDYLLVATDIAARGVDLPETTHIYNFDLPKDAANYLHRAGRAGRKPFSDDICFVTSIIVAEERFVLQRFENELKFQCEELFL
;
A
#
# COMPACT_ATOMS: atom_id res chain seq x y z
N MET A 1 -17.77 -27.64 1.22
CA MET A 1 -17.76 -26.30 0.60
C MET A 1 -17.35 -25.31 1.67
N ALA A 2 -16.04 -25.06 1.79
CA ALA A 2 -15.46 -24.20 2.83
C ALA A 2 -14.93 -22.94 2.17
N SER A 3 -15.50 -21.80 2.54
CA SER A 3 -15.11 -20.45 2.18
C SER A 3 -13.82 -20.07 2.90
N VAL A 4 -12.71 -19.98 2.17
CA VAL A 4 -11.44 -19.44 2.68
C VAL A 4 -11.42 -17.94 2.34
N SER A 5 -11.63 -17.11 3.37
CA SER A 5 -11.69 -15.64 3.27
C SER A 5 -10.39 -15.00 3.76
N PHE A 6 -9.95 -13.97 3.02
CA PHE A 6 -9.10 -12.83 3.40
C PHE A 6 -8.09 -13.02 4.54
N ALA A 7 -6.82 -13.21 4.17
CA ALA A 7 -5.69 -12.95 5.03
C ALA A 7 -4.71 -11.99 4.30
N SER A 8 -4.79 -10.71 4.62
CA SER A 8 -3.74 -9.73 4.37
C SER A 8 -2.65 -9.91 5.43
N TYR A 9 -1.65 -10.73 5.11
CA TYR A 9 -0.41 -10.84 5.88
C TYR A 9 0.47 -9.61 5.66
N LEU A 10 0.61 -8.77 6.69
CA LEU A 10 1.86 -8.10 7.14
C LEU A 10 1.54 -6.96 8.13
N CYS A 11 1.91 -7.17 9.39
CA CYS A 11 2.58 -6.26 10.33
C CYS A 11 2.17 -6.55 11.78
N THR A 12 2.51 -7.74 12.28
CA THR A 12 2.75 -7.92 13.71
C THR A 12 4.22 -7.60 13.98
N THR A 13 4.46 -6.55 14.75
CA THR A 13 5.76 -6.21 15.33
C THR A 13 6.15 -7.26 16.38
N PRO A 14 7.39 -7.78 16.42
CA PRO A 14 7.92 -8.36 17.64
C PRO A 14 8.32 -7.22 18.59
N PHE A 15 7.78 -7.26 19.79
CA PHE A 15 8.30 -6.51 20.94
C PHE A 15 9.74 -6.95 21.19
N ASP A 16 10.70 -6.04 21.04
CA ASP A 16 12.10 -6.30 21.39
C ASP A 16 12.29 -6.03 22.89
N SER A 17 12.38 -7.12 23.66
CA SER A 17 12.63 -7.10 25.09
C SER A 17 14.13 -6.98 25.37
N SER A 18 14.67 -5.76 25.35
CA SER A 18 15.96 -5.48 25.99
C SER A 18 16.12 -3.99 26.33
N VAL A 19 15.52 -3.55 27.44
CA VAL A 19 15.92 -2.31 28.11
C VAL A 19 16.51 -2.69 29.46
N LYS A 20 17.83 -2.52 29.57
CA LYS A 20 18.56 -2.57 30.84
C LYS A 20 18.12 -1.37 31.68
N LEU A 21 17.50 -1.65 32.82
CA LEU A 21 17.19 -0.70 33.87
C LEU A 21 18.48 -0.29 34.61
N GLN A 22 18.73 1.02 34.73
CA GLN A 22 19.46 1.59 35.86
C GLN A 22 18.59 2.66 36.53
N PRO A 23 18.61 2.77 37.87
CA PRO A 23 17.61 3.50 38.63
C PRO A 23 18.05 4.95 38.87
N SER A 24 17.12 5.89 38.76
CA SER A 24 17.22 7.17 39.45
C SER A 24 15.90 7.50 40.16
N PHE A 25 16.04 7.70 41.46
CA PHE A 25 15.03 8.09 42.44
C PHE A 25 14.62 9.56 42.27
N ASN A 26 13.31 9.83 42.45
CA ASN A 26 12.68 10.97 43.16
C ASN A 26 11.24 11.13 42.59
N SER A 27 10.18 10.64 43.25
CA SER A 27 9.49 11.10 44.47
C SER A 27 8.27 12.00 44.16
N PHE A 28 7.10 11.57 44.68
CA PHE A 28 5.77 12.21 44.77
C PHE A 28 5.03 12.48 43.44
N ASN A 29 3.74 12.18 43.26
CA ASN A 29 2.61 12.25 44.20
C ASN A 29 1.47 11.29 43.83
N ALA A 30 0.60 11.00 44.80
CA ALA A 30 -0.38 9.92 44.86
C ALA A 30 -1.81 10.27 44.35
N ASN A 31 -2.66 9.23 44.34
CA ASN A 31 -4.10 9.11 44.02
C ASN A 31 -4.35 8.76 42.54
N TRP A 32 -4.90 7.60 42.17
CA TRP A 32 -6.27 7.14 42.49
C TRP A 32 -6.40 5.63 42.73
N ARG A 33 -7.50 5.28 43.40
CA ARG A 33 -7.79 4.00 44.09
C ARG A 33 -8.22 2.86 43.17
N ARG A 34 -7.77 1.67 43.60
CA ARG A 34 -8.24 0.29 43.38
C ARG A 34 -9.73 0.12 43.07
N HIS A 35 -10.03 -0.70 42.06
CA HIS A 35 -11.12 -1.70 42.12
C HIS A 35 -10.60 -3.04 41.59
N PHE A 36 -10.44 -4.00 42.50
CA PHE A 36 -10.32 -5.42 42.21
C PHE A 36 -11.74 -6.00 42.10
N LEU A 37 -12.02 -6.76 41.05
CA LEU A 37 -13.17 -7.66 40.98
C LEU A 37 -12.66 -9.07 40.65
N VAL A 38 -12.62 -9.88 41.71
CA VAL A 38 -12.51 -11.34 41.66
C VAL A 38 -13.92 -11.88 41.42
N VAL A 39 -14.12 -12.69 40.39
CA VAL A 39 -15.31 -13.55 40.29
C VAL A 39 -14.88 -14.97 39.93
N ASN A 40 -15.31 -15.89 40.80
CA ASN A 40 -15.02 -17.31 40.81
C ASN A 40 -15.70 -18.09 39.67
N SER A 41 -15.01 -19.18 39.31
CA SER A 41 -15.48 -20.31 38.51
C SER A 41 -16.75 -20.95 39.05
N THR A 42 -17.76 -21.17 38.20
CA THR A 42 -18.73 -22.26 38.37
C THR A 42 -19.13 -22.85 37.01
N SER A 43 -19.11 -24.17 36.97
CA SER A 43 -19.40 -25.07 35.85
C SER A 43 -20.74 -24.82 35.15
N ARG A 44 -20.76 -25.00 33.81
CA ARG A 44 -21.88 -25.64 33.10
C ARG A 44 -21.37 -26.48 31.94
N THR A 45 -21.35 -27.79 32.16
CA THR A 45 -21.16 -28.85 31.17
C THR A 45 -22.51 -29.16 30.52
N ILE A 46 -22.59 -29.14 29.19
CA ILE A 46 -23.69 -29.79 28.45
C ILE A 46 -23.10 -30.99 27.73
N ARG A 47 -23.60 -32.18 28.11
CA ARG A 47 -23.31 -33.50 27.53
C ARG A 47 -24.05 -33.65 26.20
N PHE A 48 -23.39 -34.25 25.20
CA PHE A 48 -24.07 -35.10 24.22
C PHE A 48 -23.48 -36.50 24.26
N LEU A 49 -24.38 -37.49 24.32
CA LEU A 49 -24.13 -38.91 24.54
C LEU A 49 -23.31 -39.55 23.41
N SER A 50 -22.25 -40.25 23.79
CA SER A 50 -21.66 -41.35 23.02
C SER A 50 -22.27 -42.66 23.54
N ILE A 51 -22.90 -43.44 22.65
CA ILE A 51 -23.27 -44.83 22.91
C ILE A 51 -22.12 -45.72 22.43
N ARG A 52 -21.64 -46.55 23.37
CA ARG A 52 -20.56 -47.54 23.24
C ARG A 52 -21.00 -48.79 22.47
N GLY A 53 -20.04 -49.38 21.76
CA GLY A 53 -20.05 -50.81 21.39
C GLY A 53 -18.62 -51.37 21.19
N THR A 54 -18.07 -51.96 22.27
CA THR A 54 -17.16 -53.14 22.40
C THR A 54 -16.48 -53.75 21.16
N LEU A 55 -15.29 -54.37 21.17
CA LEU A 55 -14.08 -54.51 22.01
C LEU A 55 -13.14 -55.45 21.20
N LYS A 56 -11.81 -55.20 21.24
CA LYS A 56 -10.66 -56.13 21.02
C LYS A 56 -10.49 -56.87 19.68
N ALA A 57 -9.32 -56.67 19.04
CA ALA A 57 -8.25 -57.68 18.95
C ALA A 57 -6.99 -57.12 18.25
N SER A 58 -5.82 -57.51 18.78
CA SER A 58 -4.46 -57.32 18.28
C SER A 58 -4.20 -58.07 16.96
N LEU A 59 -3.38 -57.52 16.04
CA LEU A 59 -2.25 -58.21 15.39
C LEU A 59 -1.58 -57.35 14.29
N SER A 60 -0.32 -57.71 14.07
CA SER A 60 0.79 -57.10 13.33
C SER A 60 0.65 -56.94 11.81
N SER A 61 1.38 -55.93 11.30
CA SER A 61 2.06 -55.81 10.00
C SER A 61 1.59 -56.65 8.80
N SER A 62 1.13 -55.99 7.74
CA SER A 62 1.78 -55.94 6.41
C SER A 62 0.78 -55.45 5.35
N HIS A 63 1.32 -54.67 4.41
CA HIS A 63 0.80 -54.31 3.09
C HIS A 63 -0.71 -54.44 2.80
N LEU A 64 -1.36 -53.29 2.59
CA LEU A 64 -2.35 -53.14 1.52
C LEU A 64 -2.27 -51.71 0.98
N LYS A 65 -1.76 -51.63 -0.25
CA LYS A 65 -1.89 -50.49 -1.15
C LYS A 65 -3.35 -50.09 -1.22
N THR A 66 -3.65 -48.82 -0.97
CA THR A 66 -4.85 -48.20 -1.53
C THR A 66 -4.39 -46.93 -2.21
N GLU A 67 -4.19 -47.02 -3.52
CA GLU A 67 -4.07 -45.88 -4.41
C GLU A 67 -5.39 -45.12 -4.36
N ALA A 68 -5.43 -44.06 -3.57
CA ALA A 68 -6.42 -43.00 -3.72
C ALA A 68 -5.85 -41.98 -4.69
N VAL A 69 -6.17 -42.16 -5.97
CA VAL A 69 -6.04 -41.12 -7.01
C VAL A 69 -7.09 -40.06 -6.68
N ASP A 70 -6.71 -39.09 -5.84
CA ASP A 70 -7.40 -37.82 -5.74
C ASP A 70 -6.50 -36.75 -6.37
N GLY A 71 -6.95 -36.19 -7.49
CA GLY A 71 -6.23 -35.22 -8.31
C GLY A 71 -6.12 -33.83 -7.66
N GLY A 72 -5.70 -33.77 -6.41
CA GLY A 72 -5.39 -32.54 -5.70
C GLY A 72 -4.11 -31.93 -6.23
N LYS A 73 -4.21 -30.86 -7.05
CA LYS A 73 -3.05 -30.01 -7.37
C LYS A 73 -2.42 -29.53 -6.07
N ARG A 74 -1.27 -30.09 -5.70
CA ARG A 74 -0.42 -29.57 -4.62
C ARG A 74 -0.12 -28.10 -4.93
N VAL A 75 -0.60 -27.19 -4.09
CA VAL A 75 -0.34 -25.75 -4.25
C VAL A 75 1.15 -25.53 -3.95
N SER A 76 1.87 -24.99 -4.92
CA SER A 76 3.31 -24.76 -4.80
C SER A 76 3.60 -23.73 -3.71
N THR A 77 4.62 -23.98 -2.89
CA THR A 77 5.10 -22.98 -1.91
C THR A 77 5.82 -21.84 -2.62
N LEU A 78 5.98 -20.69 -1.95
CA LEU A 78 6.71 -19.57 -2.54
C LEU A 78 8.20 -19.92 -2.73
N ARG A 79 8.78 -20.74 -1.84
CA ARG A 79 10.12 -21.34 -2.00
C ARG A 79 10.22 -22.16 -3.28
N GLU A 80 9.26 -23.05 -3.54
CA GLU A 80 9.26 -23.90 -4.73
C GLU A 80 9.22 -23.06 -6.02
N LEU A 81 8.48 -21.94 -6.04
CA LEU A 81 8.45 -21.02 -7.18
C LEU A 81 9.76 -20.25 -7.38
N CYS A 82 10.43 -19.88 -6.29
CA CYS A 82 11.68 -19.11 -6.31
C CYS A 82 12.91 -19.97 -6.52
N HIS A 83 12.80 -21.29 -6.34
CA HIS A 83 13.93 -22.21 -6.42
C HIS A 83 14.58 -22.18 -7.81
N GLY A 84 15.91 -22.09 -7.85
CA GLY A 84 16.68 -21.98 -9.10
C GLY A 84 16.68 -20.59 -9.75
N HIS A 85 15.86 -19.66 -9.26
CA HIS A 85 15.80 -18.28 -9.77
C HIS A 85 16.35 -17.28 -8.76
N VAL A 86 15.95 -17.38 -7.50
CA VAL A 86 16.30 -16.41 -6.46
C VAL A 86 17.43 -16.96 -5.58
N PRO A 87 18.42 -16.13 -5.16
CA PRO A 87 19.47 -16.57 -4.26
C PRO A 87 18.94 -17.14 -2.94
N GLU A 88 19.54 -18.23 -2.45
CA GLU A 88 19.06 -18.96 -1.26
C GLU A 88 18.95 -18.09 -0.01
N HIS A 89 19.85 -17.12 0.18
CA HIS A 89 19.78 -16.20 1.32
C HIS A 89 18.50 -15.34 1.31
N VAL A 90 18.03 -14.91 0.14
CA VAL A 90 16.79 -14.15 -0.01
C VAL A 90 15.58 -15.06 0.25
N ILE A 91 15.62 -16.31 -0.23
CA ILE A 91 14.54 -17.29 0.01
C ILE A 91 14.41 -17.59 1.50
N ARG A 92 15.52 -17.84 2.21
CA ARG A 92 15.50 -18.04 3.68
C ARG A 92 14.93 -16.83 4.39
N ARG A 93 15.39 -15.63 4.01
CA ARG A 93 14.93 -14.39 4.63
C ARG A 93 13.45 -14.12 4.40
N MET A 94 12.96 -14.45 3.21
CA MET A 94 11.55 -14.40 2.86
C MET A 94 10.70 -15.30 3.77
N GLU A 95 11.15 -16.52 4.05
CA GLU A 95 10.44 -17.45 4.95
C GLU A 95 10.44 -16.98 6.41
N GLU A 96 11.57 -16.47 6.92
CA GLU A 96 11.68 -15.94 8.28
C GLU A 96 10.74 -14.75 8.54
N VAL A 97 10.55 -13.90 7.52
CA VAL A 97 9.60 -12.78 7.57
C VAL A 97 8.15 -13.27 7.50
N GLY A 98 7.93 -14.54 7.14
CA GLY A 98 6.61 -15.19 7.10
C GLY A 98 5.99 -15.32 5.71
N TYR A 99 6.73 -15.06 4.63
CA TYR A 99 6.23 -15.22 3.26
C TYR A 99 6.35 -16.67 2.79
N LEU A 100 5.45 -17.54 3.28
CA LEU A 100 5.50 -18.98 3.02
C LEU A 100 4.67 -19.39 1.79
N SER A 101 3.42 -18.93 1.73
CA SER A 101 2.47 -19.27 0.68
C SER A 101 2.35 -18.13 -0.33
N PRO A 102 2.39 -18.41 -1.65
CA PRO A 102 2.28 -17.38 -2.66
C PRO A 102 0.83 -16.88 -2.76
N THR A 103 0.67 -15.58 -2.99
CA THR A 103 -0.64 -15.01 -3.34
C THR A 103 -1.02 -15.35 -4.78
N ASN A 104 -2.30 -15.19 -5.15
CA ASN A 104 -2.77 -15.45 -6.52
C ASN A 104 -2.00 -14.66 -7.58
N VAL A 105 -1.67 -13.39 -7.31
CA VAL A 105 -0.86 -12.58 -8.23
C VAL A 105 0.59 -13.07 -8.31
N GLN A 106 1.17 -13.55 -7.20
CA GLN A 106 2.54 -14.10 -7.21
C GLN A 106 2.60 -15.42 -8.00
N LEU A 107 1.63 -16.32 -7.81
CA LEU A 107 1.51 -17.58 -8.56
C LEU A 107 1.49 -17.36 -10.07
N GLN A 108 0.75 -16.35 -10.54
CA GLN A 108 0.65 -16.05 -11.96
C GLN A 108 1.83 -15.21 -12.47
N ALA A 109 2.32 -14.26 -11.69
CA ALA A 109 3.34 -13.32 -12.12
C ALA A 109 4.76 -13.91 -12.13
N LEU A 110 5.16 -14.66 -11.10
CA LEU A 110 6.56 -15.08 -10.94
C LEU A 110 7.11 -15.86 -12.15
N PRO A 111 6.40 -16.83 -12.75
CA PRO A 111 6.90 -17.52 -13.94
C PRO A 111 7.16 -16.59 -15.13
N ILE A 112 6.28 -15.59 -15.32
CA ILE A 112 6.41 -14.59 -16.39
C ILE A 112 7.59 -13.66 -16.08
N LEU A 113 7.68 -13.19 -14.84
CA LEU A 113 8.75 -12.29 -14.40
C LEU A 113 10.12 -12.96 -14.55
N PHE A 114 10.29 -14.19 -14.06
CA PHE A 114 11.55 -14.93 -14.15
C PHE A 114 11.97 -15.27 -15.59
N SER A 115 11.03 -15.29 -16.54
CA SER A 115 11.37 -15.44 -17.97
C SER A 115 11.93 -14.16 -18.61
N GLY A 116 11.95 -13.03 -17.89
CA GLY A 116 12.47 -11.75 -18.38
C GLY A 116 11.51 -10.98 -19.30
N GLN A 117 10.26 -11.43 -19.40
CA GLN A 117 9.22 -10.75 -20.15
C GLN A 117 8.77 -9.45 -19.46
N ASP A 118 8.50 -8.42 -20.25
CA ASP A 118 7.89 -7.20 -19.74
C ASP A 118 6.46 -7.52 -19.28
N CYS A 119 6.03 -6.89 -18.19
CA CYS A 119 4.80 -7.30 -17.53
C CYS A 119 4.01 -6.12 -16.97
N LEU A 120 2.69 -6.14 -17.13
CA LEU A 120 1.76 -5.34 -16.35
C LEU A 120 1.13 -6.22 -15.26
N LEU A 121 1.49 -5.95 -14.01
CA LEU A 121 0.90 -6.55 -12.81
C LEU A 121 -0.33 -5.73 -12.40
N HIS A 122 -1.51 -6.23 -12.75
CA HIS A 122 -2.79 -5.60 -12.42
C HIS A 122 -3.54 -6.45 -11.39
N ALA A 123 -3.51 -6.00 -10.14
CA ALA A 123 -4.16 -6.66 -9.01
C ALA A 123 -4.30 -5.66 -7.86
N GLN A 124 -5.29 -5.83 -6.98
CA GLN A 124 -5.57 -4.89 -5.89
C GLN A 124 -4.37 -4.59 -4.96
N THR A 125 -4.42 -3.47 -4.24
CA THR A 125 -3.42 -3.17 -3.19
C THR A 125 -3.41 -4.28 -2.13
N GLY A 126 -2.25 -4.61 -1.57
CA GLY A 126 -2.11 -5.72 -0.62
C GLY A 126 -2.07 -7.12 -1.25
N SER A 127 -2.28 -7.26 -2.57
CA SER A 127 -2.19 -8.57 -3.26
C SER A 127 -0.78 -9.17 -3.31
N GLY A 128 0.27 -8.42 -2.92
CA GLY A 128 1.65 -8.92 -2.92
C GLY A 128 2.46 -8.64 -4.19
N LYS A 129 2.04 -7.67 -5.03
CA LYS A 129 2.79 -7.19 -6.22
C LYS A 129 4.22 -6.79 -5.90
N THR A 130 4.43 -6.09 -4.78
CA THR A 130 5.75 -5.62 -4.31
C THR A 130 6.73 -6.77 -4.15
N LEU A 131 6.31 -7.83 -3.45
CA LEU A 131 7.17 -9.01 -3.27
C LEU A 131 7.47 -9.68 -4.61
N ALA A 132 6.49 -9.78 -5.52
CA ALA A 132 6.68 -10.39 -6.83
C ALA A 132 7.79 -9.71 -7.66
N TYR A 133 7.75 -8.38 -7.81
CA TYR A 133 8.79 -7.68 -8.57
C TYR A 133 10.14 -7.61 -7.83
N LEU A 134 10.14 -7.63 -6.48
CA LEU A 134 11.39 -7.65 -5.71
C LEU A 134 12.11 -8.99 -5.87
N LEU A 135 11.37 -10.10 -5.83
CA LEU A 135 11.93 -11.44 -6.09
C LEU A 135 12.54 -11.52 -7.49
N GLN A 136 11.88 -10.94 -8.50
CA GLN A 136 12.44 -10.83 -9.84
C GLN A 136 13.73 -10.01 -9.88
N ILE A 137 13.77 -8.87 -9.18
CA ILE A 137 14.99 -8.06 -9.08
C ILE A 137 16.13 -8.89 -8.47
N PHE A 138 15.90 -9.56 -7.35
CA PHE A 138 16.93 -10.38 -6.69
C PHE A 138 17.36 -11.61 -7.50
N ALA A 139 16.54 -12.10 -8.42
CA ALA A 139 16.88 -13.20 -9.30
C ALA A 139 17.94 -12.85 -10.36
N VAL A 140 18.02 -11.59 -10.78
CA VAL A 140 18.85 -11.19 -11.93
C VAL A 140 20.03 -10.27 -11.57
N ILE A 141 19.94 -9.51 -10.47
CA ILE A 141 21.01 -8.59 -10.08
C ILE A 141 22.27 -9.32 -9.60
N ASN A 142 23.42 -8.68 -9.84
CA ASN A 142 24.70 -9.12 -9.30
C ASN A 142 25.26 -8.10 -8.29
N PRO A 143 25.24 -8.40 -6.97
CA PRO A 143 25.68 -7.46 -5.93
C PRO A 143 27.18 -7.18 -5.93
N GLN A 144 27.99 -7.96 -6.67
CA GLN A 144 29.44 -7.72 -6.80
C GLN A 144 29.76 -6.54 -7.73
N ARG A 145 28.81 -6.11 -8.55
CA ARG A 145 28.99 -4.97 -9.46
C ARG A 145 28.43 -3.69 -8.83
N SER A 146 29.28 -2.68 -8.68
CA SER A 146 28.90 -1.35 -8.21
C SER A 146 28.24 -0.52 -9.32
N THR A 147 27.11 -1.00 -9.84
CA THR A 147 26.31 -0.32 -10.87
C THR A 147 24.83 -0.45 -10.56
N VAL A 148 24.03 0.55 -10.98
CA VAL A 148 22.57 0.50 -10.85
C VAL A 148 22.03 -0.54 -11.83
N GLN A 149 21.50 -1.64 -11.30
CA GLN A 149 20.97 -2.76 -12.07
C GLN A 149 19.45 -2.88 -11.95
N ALA A 150 18.84 -2.34 -10.88
CA ALA A 150 17.40 -2.25 -10.77
C ALA A 150 16.95 -0.85 -10.29
N LEU A 151 15.86 -0.37 -10.88
CA LEU A 151 15.24 0.90 -10.54
C LEU A 151 13.75 0.67 -10.29
N ILE A 152 13.29 1.05 -9.10
CA ILE A 152 11.87 1.04 -8.73
C ILE A 152 11.42 2.49 -8.60
N VAL A 153 10.47 2.90 -9.43
CA VAL A 153 9.87 4.23 -9.41
C VAL A 153 8.53 4.16 -8.71
N VAL A 154 8.35 5.03 -7.72
CA VAL A 154 7.12 5.15 -6.93
C VAL A 154 6.57 6.58 -7.03
N PRO A 155 5.25 6.78 -6.91
CA PRO A 155 4.63 8.10 -6.98
C PRO A 155 4.89 8.95 -5.74
N THR A 156 4.92 8.30 -4.55
CA THR A 156 5.03 8.98 -3.27
C THR A 156 6.26 8.50 -2.53
N ARG A 157 6.79 9.39 -1.71
CA ARG A 157 7.95 9.11 -0.87
C ARG A 157 7.65 8.03 0.15
N GLU A 158 6.44 8.03 0.69
CA GLU A 158 5.99 7.10 1.71
C GLU A 158 5.93 5.68 1.17
N LEU A 159 5.39 5.50 -0.05
CA LEU A 159 5.47 4.20 -0.73
C LEU A 159 6.92 3.81 -0.95
N GLY A 160 7.77 4.75 -1.35
CA GLY A 160 9.20 4.51 -1.52
C GLY A 160 9.90 4.01 -0.26
N ILE A 161 9.55 4.54 0.92
CA ILE A 161 10.05 4.06 2.21
C ILE A 161 9.59 2.63 2.48
N GLN A 162 8.31 2.33 2.25
CA GLN A 162 7.74 0.99 2.44
C GLN A 162 8.43 -0.04 1.54
N VAL A 163 8.52 0.25 0.24
CA VAL A 163 9.20 -0.61 -0.74
C VAL A 163 10.68 -0.80 -0.38
N THR A 164 11.37 0.28 0.00
CA THR A 164 12.78 0.23 0.43
C THR A 164 12.95 -0.65 1.67
N LYS A 165 12.04 -0.57 2.65
CA LYS A 165 12.08 -1.40 3.86
C LYS A 165 11.99 -2.87 3.49
N VAL A 166 11.03 -3.26 2.65
CA VAL A 166 10.88 -4.66 2.20
C VAL A 166 12.12 -5.12 1.43
N ALA A 167 12.62 -4.31 0.50
CA ALA A 167 13.83 -4.62 -0.27
C ALA A 167 15.05 -4.84 0.63
N ARG A 168 15.27 -3.97 1.63
CA ARG A 168 16.38 -4.11 2.60
C ARG A 168 16.24 -5.31 3.52
N VAL A 169 15.01 -5.60 3.96
CA VAL A 169 14.72 -6.78 4.77
C VAL A 169 15.06 -8.05 4.00
N LEU A 170 14.69 -8.14 2.73
CA LEU A 170 14.98 -9.30 1.88
C LEU A 170 16.47 -9.41 1.52
N SER A 171 17.17 -8.28 1.38
CA SER A 171 18.59 -8.25 1.02
C SER A 171 19.54 -8.42 2.21
N SER A 172 19.05 -8.53 3.45
CA SER A 172 19.91 -8.65 4.63
C SER A 172 20.65 -9.98 4.63
N MET A 173 21.97 -9.93 4.56
CA MET A 173 22.86 -11.10 4.58
C MET A 173 22.98 -11.69 6.00
N TYR A 174 23.11 -13.02 6.07
CA TYR A 174 23.35 -13.76 7.32
C TYR A 174 24.82 -14.17 7.54
N GLU A 175 25.65 -14.20 6.50
CA GLU A 175 27.02 -14.74 6.61
C GLU A 175 28.10 -13.83 6.02
N SER A 176 29.22 -13.78 6.72
CA SER A 176 30.40 -12.96 6.49
C SER A 176 31.18 -13.38 5.24
N GLY A 177 31.28 -12.49 4.25
CA GLY A 177 32.27 -12.60 3.15
C GLY A 177 31.80 -12.12 1.78
N GLN A 178 30.48 -12.08 1.52
CA GLN A 178 29.94 -11.54 0.27
C GLN A 178 29.50 -10.09 0.41
N LYS A 179 29.80 -9.28 -0.61
CA LYS A 179 29.28 -7.91 -0.72
C LYS A 179 27.74 -7.94 -0.69
N SER A 180 27.15 -7.30 0.31
CA SER A 180 25.70 -7.18 0.45
C SER A 180 25.12 -6.40 -0.73
N CYS A 181 23.94 -6.82 -1.21
CA CYS A 181 23.17 -6.01 -2.15
C CYS A 181 22.86 -4.65 -1.53
N THR A 182 23.22 -3.57 -2.22
CA THR A 182 23.03 -2.20 -1.74
C THR A 182 21.71 -1.64 -2.29
N VAL A 183 20.83 -1.23 -1.36
CA VAL A 183 19.52 -0.64 -1.68
C VAL A 183 19.47 0.82 -1.21
N MET A 184 19.37 1.74 -2.17
CA MET A 184 19.28 3.17 -1.92
C MET A 184 17.86 3.70 -2.13
N ALA A 185 17.38 4.51 -1.19
CA ALA A 185 16.17 5.29 -1.35
C ALA A 185 16.53 6.71 -1.80
N LEU A 186 16.09 7.09 -3.01
CA LEU A 186 16.24 8.41 -3.60
C LEU A 186 14.88 9.11 -3.63
N LEU A 187 14.46 9.64 -2.48
CA LEU A 187 13.12 10.18 -2.30
C LEU A 187 13.19 11.69 -2.03
N ASP A 188 12.14 12.41 -2.39
CA ASP A 188 12.08 13.88 -2.23
C ASP A 188 12.25 14.32 -0.75
N GLY A 189 12.74 15.53 -0.49
CA GLY A 189 12.61 16.16 0.84
C GLY A 189 13.77 16.03 1.85
N GLY A 190 15.04 15.91 1.43
CA GLY A 190 16.13 16.40 2.33
C GLY A 190 17.55 15.84 2.24
N THR A 191 17.81 14.72 1.56
CA THR A 191 19.16 14.08 1.60
C THR A 191 19.88 13.99 0.26
N LEU A 192 19.40 14.71 -0.76
CA LEU A 192 20.00 14.73 -2.11
C LEU A 192 21.49 15.11 -2.09
N ARG A 193 21.97 15.93 -1.13
CA ARG A 193 23.41 16.26 -1.03
C ARG A 193 24.28 15.08 -0.58
N ARG A 194 23.85 14.29 0.42
CA ARG A 194 24.60 13.11 0.91
C ARG A 194 24.52 11.94 -0.06
N HIS A 195 23.39 11.78 -0.75
CA HIS A 195 23.23 10.72 -1.75
C HIS A 195 24.13 10.95 -2.98
N LYS A 196 24.48 12.19 -3.32
CA LYS A 196 25.38 12.51 -4.44
C LYS A 196 26.78 11.95 -4.29
N SER A 197 27.42 12.14 -3.14
CA SER A 197 28.77 11.65 -2.91
C SER A 197 28.81 10.13 -2.93
N TRP A 198 27.78 9.49 -2.35
CA TRP A 198 27.67 8.04 -2.34
C TRP A 198 27.41 7.45 -3.73
N LEU A 199 26.46 8.00 -4.49
CA LEU A 199 26.17 7.57 -5.87
C LEU A 199 27.40 7.63 -6.78
N ARG A 200 28.27 8.62 -6.59
CA ARG A 200 29.50 8.76 -7.37
C ARG A 200 30.61 7.82 -6.92
N ALA A 201 30.75 7.60 -5.61
CA ALA A 201 31.81 6.77 -5.05
C ALA A 201 31.52 5.27 -5.22
N GLU A 202 30.28 4.87 -4.94
CA GLU A 202 29.85 3.47 -4.97
C GLU A 202 28.36 3.39 -5.34
N PRO A 203 28.04 3.28 -6.63
CA PRO A 203 26.66 3.19 -7.08
C PRO A 203 25.94 1.98 -6.45
N PRO A 204 24.70 2.17 -5.94
CA PRO A 204 23.92 1.09 -5.36
C PRO A 204 23.43 0.13 -6.45
N THR A 205 23.24 -1.14 -6.10
CA THR A 205 22.70 -2.16 -7.02
C THR A 205 21.22 -1.89 -7.34
N VAL A 206 20.45 -1.51 -6.32
CA VAL A 206 19.01 -1.22 -6.41
C VAL A 206 18.72 0.21 -5.95
N VAL A 207 17.97 0.95 -6.76
CA VAL A 207 17.48 2.30 -6.43
C VAL A 207 15.96 2.28 -6.35
N VAL A 208 15.39 2.72 -5.22
CA VAL A 208 13.97 3.04 -5.08
C VAL A 208 13.85 4.56 -5.08
N SER A 209 13.08 5.14 -6.00
CA SER A 209 13.06 6.59 -6.19
C SER A 209 11.68 7.15 -6.44
N THR A 210 11.43 8.36 -5.95
CA THR A 210 10.36 9.19 -6.52
C THR A 210 10.83 9.76 -7.86
N LEU A 211 9.89 10.01 -8.76
CA LEU A 211 10.19 10.42 -10.12
C LEU A 211 10.92 11.79 -10.19
N GLY A 212 10.55 12.74 -9.33
CA GLY A 212 11.18 14.07 -9.28
C GLY A 212 12.66 14.00 -8.91
N SER A 213 12.97 13.33 -7.79
CA SER A 213 14.35 13.11 -7.34
C SER A 213 15.18 12.31 -8.36
N LEU A 214 14.59 11.30 -9.00
CA LEU A 214 15.24 10.52 -10.05
C LEU A 214 15.65 11.40 -11.23
N CYS A 215 14.70 12.14 -11.81
CA CYS A 215 14.97 13.00 -12.96
C CYS A 215 16.03 14.03 -12.64
N GLN A 216 16.01 14.62 -11.44
CA GLN A 216 17.06 15.55 -11.01
C GLN A 216 18.45 14.90 -10.99
N MET A 217 18.56 13.63 -10.58
CA MET A 217 19.85 12.94 -10.57
C MET A 217 20.34 12.58 -11.97
N LEU A 218 19.43 12.15 -12.85
CA LEU A 218 19.73 11.78 -14.24
C LEU A 218 20.07 13.01 -15.10
N ASP A 219 19.33 14.10 -14.97
CA ASP A 219 19.58 15.37 -15.68
C ASP A 219 20.96 15.94 -15.35
N LYS A 220 21.39 15.77 -14.09
CA LYS A 220 22.73 16.19 -13.62
C LYS A 220 23.81 15.15 -13.86
N GLN A 221 23.48 14.03 -14.51
CA GLN A 221 24.38 12.92 -14.82
C GLN A 221 25.14 12.40 -13.59
N TYR A 222 24.50 12.36 -12.40
CA TYR A 222 25.15 11.82 -11.21
C TYR A 222 25.35 10.29 -11.29
N PHE A 223 24.49 9.60 -12.02
CA PHE A 223 24.66 8.20 -12.40
C PHE A 223 23.94 7.95 -13.73
N ARG A 224 24.18 6.78 -14.34
CA ARG A 224 23.57 6.37 -15.61
C ARG A 224 22.85 5.03 -15.47
N LEU A 225 21.89 4.79 -16.35
CA LEU A 225 21.06 3.58 -16.39
C LEU A 225 21.52 2.58 -17.47
N GLU A 226 22.78 2.65 -17.90
CA GLU A 226 23.33 1.80 -18.97
C GLU A 226 23.29 0.30 -18.64
N ASN A 227 23.44 -0.05 -17.35
CA ASN A 227 23.43 -1.43 -16.86
C ASN A 227 22.09 -1.83 -16.21
N LEU A 228 21.04 -1.04 -16.42
CA LEU A 228 19.73 -1.29 -15.84
C LEU A 228 19.13 -2.56 -16.45
N GLN A 229 18.91 -3.59 -15.64
CA GLN A 229 18.30 -4.85 -16.04
C GLN A 229 16.80 -4.86 -15.78
N VAL A 230 16.33 -4.23 -14.69
CA VAL A 230 14.91 -4.22 -14.33
C VAL A 230 14.45 -2.79 -13.99
N LEU A 231 13.41 -2.32 -14.68
CA LEU A 231 12.69 -1.09 -14.36
C LEU A 231 11.29 -1.43 -13.87
N VAL A 232 10.99 -1.06 -12.63
CA VAL A 232 9.65 -1.16 -12.05
C VAL A 232 9.02 0.21 -11.96
N ILE A 233 7.78 0.34 -12.40
CA ILE A 233 6.95 1.54 -12.23
C ILE A 233 5.72 1.12 -11.41
N ASP A 234 5.75 1.44 -10.11
CA ASP A 234 4.70 1.06 -9.15
C ASP A 234 3.64 2.15 -9.05
N GLU A 235 2.36 1.79 -8.91
CA GLU A 235 1.21 2.71 -9.00
C GLU A 235 1.22 3.54 -10.30
N VAL A 236 1.41 2.87 -11.44
CA VAL A 236 1.57 3.52 -12.75
C VAL A 236 0.36 4.37 -13.18
N ASP A 237 -0.84 3.96 -12.80
CA ASP A 237 -2.09 4.69 -13.03
C ASP A 237 -2.05 6.08 -12.41
N PHE A 238 -1.59 6.17 -11.16
CA PHE A 238 -1.46 7.45 -10.48
C PHE A 238 -0.46 8.37 -11.19
N MET A 239 0.69 7.84 -11.59
CA MET A 239 1.72 8.66 -12.25
C MET A 239 1.32 9.15 -13.65
N PHE A 240 0.53 8.38 -14.42
CA PHE A 240 0.05 8.86 -15.72
C PHE A 240 -1.16 9.80 -15.61
N ASN A 241 -1.98 9.65 -14.58
CA ASN A 241 -3.12 10.53 -14.33
C ASN A 241 -2.73 11.87 -13.67
N SER A 242 -1.50 11.96 -13.15
CA SER A 242 -0.93 13.20 -12.63
C SER A 242 -0.21 13.98 -13.72
N SER A 243 -0.64 15.23 -13.95
CA SER A 243 0.00 16.15 -14.90
C SER A 243 1.47 16.42 -14.58
N LYS A 244 1.84 16.37 -13.30
CA LYS A 244 3.21 16.56 -12.77
C LYS A 244 4.13 15.38 -13.08
N HIS A 245 3.59 14.16 -13.11
CA HIS A 245 4.38 12.93 -13.24
C HIS A 245 4.40 12.37 -14.67
N ALA A 246 3.34 12.55 -15.45
CA ALA A 246 3.19 11.93 -16.77
C ALA A 246 4.33 12.30 -17.75
N GLY A 247 4.70 13.58 -17.83
CA GLY A 247 5.78 14.05 -18.71
C GLY A 247 7.15 13.48 -18.33
N PRO A 248 7.62 13.66 -17.09
CA PRO A 248 8.88 13.08 -16.61
C PRO A 248 8.93 11.55 -16.72
N LEU A 249 7.80 10.85 -16.50
CA LEU A 249 7.72 9.40 -16.61
C LEU A 249 7.94 8.94 -18.05
N ARG A 250 7.28 9.60 -19.01
CA ARG A 250 7.51 9.34 -20.44
C ARG A 250 8.97 9.54 -20.81
N ARG A 251 9.61 10.60 -20.32
CA ARG A 251 11.04 10.87 -20.53
C ARG A 251 11.94 9.79 -19.93
N LEU A 252 11.60 9.25 -18.77
CA LEU A 252 12.31 8.11 -18.19
C LEU A 252 12.23 6.85 -19.06
N LEU A 253 11.02 6.53 -19.51
CA LEU A 253 10.75 5.33 -20.29
C LEU A 253 11.41 5.33 -21.68
N THR A 254 11.63 6.53 -22.26
CA THR A 254 12.13 6.67 -23.64
C THR A 254 13.54 7.26 -23.76
N SER A 255 13.89 8.28 -22.95
CA SER A 255 15.13 9.04 -23.13
C SER A 255 16.27 8.57 -22.21
N TYR A 256 15.97 8.24 -20.95
CA TYR A 256 17.03 7.82 -20.00
C TYR A 256 17.34 6.32 -20.05
N SER A 257 16.47 5.51 -20.67
CA SER A 257 16.63 4.06 -20.70
C SER A 257 16.01 3.47 -21.97
N SER A 258 16.68 2.52 -22.62
CA SER A 258 16.16 1.80 -23.80
C SER A 258 15.47 0.48 -23.43
N SER A 259 14.24 0.27 -23.90
CA SER A 259 13.43 -0.91 -23.54
C SER A 259 14.00 -2.23 -24.06
N GLY A 260 14.89 -2.20 -25.06
CA GLY A 260 15.60 -3.39 -25.55
C GLY A 260 16.60 -3.97 -24.55
N ASN A 261 17.09 -3.18 -23.60
CA ASN A 261 18.20 -3.57 -22.72
C ASN A 261 17.77 -3.94 -21.29
N ARG A 262 16.46 -3.89 -21.01
CA ARG A 262 15.90 -4.12 -19.67
C ARG A 262 14.59 -4.88 -19.74
N GLN A 263 14.16 -5.41 -18.61
CA GLN A 263 12.78 -5.80 -18.36
C GLN A 263 12.03 -4.61 -17.76
N THR A 264 10.86 -4.29 -18.29
CA THR A 264 9.96 -3.27 -17.72
C THR A 264 8.76 -3.94 -17.05
N ILE A 265 8.53 -3.62 -15.78
CA ILE A 265 7.41 -4.12 -14.97
C ILE A 265 6.56 -2.92 -14.54
N PHE A 266 5.31 -2.87 -14.98
CA PHE A 266 4.31 -1.93 -14.47
C PHE A 266 3.51 -2.62 -13.38
N ALA A 267 3.28 -1.95 -12.25
CA ALA A 267 2.40 -2.43 -11.21
C ALA A 267 1.31 -1.39 -10.94
N SER A 268 0.06 -1.84 -10.82
CA SER A 268 -1.07 -0.97 -10.50
C SER A 268 -2.20 -1.76 -9.85
N ALA A 269 -2.93 -1.09 -8.96
CA ALA A 269 -4.16 -1.60 -8.39
C ALA A 269 -5.35 -1.46 -9.35
N SER A 270 -5.33 -0.45 -10.23
CA SER A 270 -6.43 -0.18 -11.14
C SER A 270 -5.96 0.53 -12.41
N ILE A 271 -6.30 -0.04 -13.57
CA ILE A 271 -6.09 0.61 -14.88
C ILE A 271 -7.36 0.46 -15.73
N PRO A 272 -8.30 1.43 -15.69
CA PRO A 272 -9.58 1.36 -16.40
C PRO A 272 -9.44 1.10 -17.92
N GLN A 273 -8.36 1.60 -18.54
CA GLN A 273 -8.06 1.39 -19.96
C GLN A 273 -6.81 0.53 -20.18
N HIS A 274 -6.62 -0.52 -19.38
CA HIS A 274 -5.42 -1.38 -19.43
C HIS A 274 -5.04 -1.86 -20.85
N ARG A 275 -6.01 -2.20 -21.71
CA ARG A 275 -5.72 -2.59 -23.11
C ARG A 275 -5.10 -1.44 -23.93
N ARG A 276 -5.64 -0.23 -23.77
CA ARG A 276 -5.07 0.96 -24.43
C ARG A 276 -3.71 1.28 -23.87
N PHE A 277 -3.54 1.17 -22.55
CA PHE A 277 -2.26 1.33 -21.88
C PHE A 277 -1.21 0.35 -22.42
N LEU A 278 -1.53 -0.95 -22.55
CA LEU A 278 -0.64 -1.96 -23.13
C LEU A 278 -0.27 -1.63 -24.59
N TYR A 279 -1.23 -1.18 -25.39
CA TYR A 279 -0.97 -0.70 -26.75
C TYR A 279 0.01 0.47 -26.75
N ASP A 280 -0.20 1.47 -25.89
CA ASP A 280 0.70 2.62 -25.75
C ASP A 280 2.09 2.22 -25.26
N CYS A 281 2.21 1.24 -24.34
CA CYS A 281 3.50 0.69 -23.89
C CYS A 281 4.37 0.22 -25.06
N VAL A 282 3.77 -0.52 -26.00
CA VAL A 282 4.48 -1.04 -27.18
C VAL A 282 4.75 0.08 -28.20
N GLN A 283 3.72 0.84 -28.58
CA GLN A 283 3.84 1.89 -29.60
C GLN A 283 4.83 2.99 -29.23
N GLN A 284 4.83 3.39 -27.96
CA GLN A 284 5.73 4.41 -27.43
C GLN A 284 7.09 3.84 -26.98
N LYS A 285 7.33 2.54 -27.23
CA LYS A 285 8.58 1.83 -26.91
C LYS A 285 8.96 1.85 -25.43
N TRP A 286 7.97 1.91 -24.53
CA TRP A 286 8.19 1.78 -23.09
C TRP A 286 8.57 0.35 -22.69
N THR A 287 8.11 -0.61 -23.49
CA THR A 287 8.35 -2.05 -23.34
C THR A 287 8.82 -2.67 -24.65
N LYS A 288 9.26 -3.93 -24.57
CA LYS A 288 9.37 -4.84 -25.70
C LYS A 288 7.98 -5.10 -26.32
N GLY A 289 7.98 -5.67 -27.53
CA GLY A 289 6.76 -5.90 -28.30
C GLY A 289 5.79 -6.96 -27.74
N ASN A 290 6.19 -7.70 -26.70
CA ASN A 290 5.45 -8.84 -26.15
C ASN A 290 5.16 -8.69 -24.65
N ILE A 291 4.76 -7.49 -24.20
CA ILE A 291 4.33 -7.26 -22.81
C ILE A 291 3.15 -8.18 -22.44
N VAL A 292 3.27 -8.84 -21.28
CA VAL A 292 2.24 -9.72 -20.73
C VAL A 292 1.40 -8.97 -19.69
N HIS A 293 0.09 -9.15 -19.73
CA HIS A 293 -0.83 -8.60 -18.73
C HIS A 293 -1.22 -9.68 -17.73
N VAL A 294 -0.64 -9.62 -16.53
CA VAL A 294 -1.07 -10.45 -15.40
C VAL A 294 -2.19 -9.73 -14.70
N HIS A 295 -3.40 -10.21 -14.93
CA HIS A 295 -4.62 -9.63 -14.40
C HIS A 295 -5.27 -10.58 -13.41
N VAL A 296 -5.02 -10.36 -12.12
CA VAL A 296 -5.67 -11.14 -11.06
C VAL A 296 -6.84 -10.34 -10.55
N ASN A 297 -7.96 -10.50 -11.27
CA ASN A 297 -9.26 -10.00 -10.85
C ASN A 297 -9.85 -10.95 -9.83
N PRO A 298 -10.22 -10.40 -8.68
CA PRO A 298 -11.59 -10.59 -8.30
C PRO A 298 -12.17 -9.19 -8.12
N VAL A 299 -13.19 -8.82 -8.91
CA VAL A 299 -14.04 -7.67 -8.53
C VAL A 299 -14.80 -8.14 -7.29
N GLU A 300 -14.12 -8.07 -6.16
CA GLU A 300 -14.66 -8.38 -4.84
C GLU A 300 -15.50 -7.18 -4.42
N PRO A 301 -16.71 -7.41 -3.89
CA PRO A 301 -17.48 -6.34 -3.30
C PRO A 301 -16.65 -5.66 -2.21
N MET A 302 -16.90 -4.37 -2.00
CA MET A 302 -16.30 -3.64 -0.88
C MET A 302 -16.53 -4.38 0.44
N PRO A 303 -15.57 -4.34 1.39
CA PRO A 303 -15.76 -4.95 2.70
C PRO A 303 -17.08 -4.53 3.34
N SER A 304 -17.84 -5.49 3.88
CA SER A 304 -19.16 -5.22 4.47
C SER A 304 -19.11 -4.30 5.70
N CYS A 305 -17.94 -4.14 6.32
CA CYS A 305 -17.72 -3.17 7.40
C CYS A 305 -17.68 -1.71 6.90
N LEU A 306 -17.52 -1.47 5.60
CA LEU A 306 -17.57 -0.13 5.01
C LEU A 306 -19.00 0.21 4.60
N GLN A 307 -19.61 1.16 5.32
CA GLN A 307 -20.90 1.73 4.95
C GLN A 307 -20.68 2.98 4.09
N HIS A 308 -21.22 2.94 2.88
CA HIS A 308 -21.08 4.01 1.91
C HIS A 308 -22.33 4.90 1.95
N ARG A 309 -22.12 6.20 2.13
CA ARG A 309 -23.17 7.21 2.30
C ARG A 309 -22.91 8.40 1.37
N PHE A 310 -23.93 9.18 1.07
CA PHE A 310 -23.75 10.44 0.35
C PHE A 310 -24.71 11.54 0.81
N LEU A 311 -24.27 12.78 0.65
CA LEU A 311 -25.02 14.00 0.94
C LEU A 311 -25.17 14.80 -0.35
N VAL A 312 -26.40 15.19 -0.68
CA VAL A 312 -26.67 16.10 -1.80
C VAL A 312 -26.65 17.55 -1.30
N CYS A 313 -25.96 18.43 -2.02
CA CYS A 313 -25.85 19.85 -1.71
C CYS A 313 -26.04 20.73 -2.94
N GLN A 314 -26.38 22.00 -2.74
CA GLN A 314 -26.30 22.97 -3.82
C GLN A 314 -24.85 23.42 -4.07
N LYS A 315 -24.61 24.02 -5.22
CA LYS A 315 -23.29 24.52 -5.59
C LYS A 315 -22.81 25.56 -4.56
N GLY A 316 -21.65 25.29 -3.97
CA GLY A 316 -21.05 26.15 -2.95
C GLY A 316 -21.37 25.76 -1.51
N GLU A 317 -22.35 24.88 -1.26
CA GLU A 317 -22.78 24.51 0.10
C GLU A 317 -22.05 23.31 0.69
N ARG A 318 -21.06 22.75 -0.02
CA ARG A 318 -20.33 21.56 0.43
C ARG A 318 -19.71 21.69 1.82
N HIS A 319 -19.22 22.89 2.16
CA HIS A 319 -18.63 23.17 3.47
C HIS A 319 -19.65 23.05 4.61
N LEU A 320 -20.91 23.46 4.38
CA LEU A 320 -22.00 23.30 5.36
C LEU A 320 -22.38 21.83 5.52
N LYS A 321 -22.53 21.09 4.42
CA LYS A 321 -22.84 19.64 4.51
C LYS A 321 -21.73 18.85 5.17
N LEU A 322 -20.46 19.20 4.93
CA LEU A 322 -19.34 18.61 5.64
C LEU A 322 -19.43 18.87 7.15
N LEU A 323 -19.72 20.11 7.54
CA LEU A 323 -19.88 20.46 8.95
C LEU A 323 -21.03 19.68 9.61
N SER A 324 -22.20 19.62 8.98
CA SER A 324 -23.34 18.84 9.46
C SER A 324 -23.00 17.35 9.62
N ALA A 325 -22.27 16.78 8.66
CA ALA A 325 -21.84 15.38 8.71
C ALA A 325 -20.89 15.14 9.89
N LEU A 326 -19.88 16.00 10.07
CA LEU A 326 -18.91 15.91 11.17
C LEU A 326 -19.59 16.06 12.55
N GLN A 327 -20.57 16.96 12.66
CA GLN A 327 -21.33 17.17 13.89
C GLN A 327 -22.28 16.02 14.22
N SER A 328 -22.82 15.36 13.19
CA SER A 328 -23.69 14.18 13.36
C SER A 328 -22.88 12.93 13.71
N ASP A 329 -21.79 12.69 12.99
CA ASP A 329 -21.00 11.47 13.12
C ASP A 329 -20.05 11.51 14.33
N VAL A 330 -19.60 12.70 14.76
CA VAL A 330 -18.62 12.95 15.84
C VAL A 330 -17.44 11.95 15.78
N PRO A 331 -16.69 11.92 14.66
CA PRO A 331 -15.69 10.89 14.43
C PRO A 331 -14.49 11.06 15.36
N GLN A 332 -14.03 9.95 15.95
CA GLN A 332 -12.77 9.92 16.69
C GLN A 332 -11.58 10.22 15.76
N SER A 333 -11.59 9.63 14.57
CA SER A 333 -10.57 9.81 13.54
C SER A 333 -11.19 9.83 12.14
N ALA A 334 -10.83 10.84 11.36
CA ALA A 334 -11.37 10.99 10.01
C ALA A 334 -10.36 11.56 9.00
N ILE A 335 -10.56 11.22 7.73
CA ILE A 335 -9.86 11.85 6.60
C ILE A 335 -10.88 12.56 5.71
N ILE A 336 -10.64 13.83 5.44
CA ILE A 336 -11.38 14.64 4.47
C ILE A 336 -10.52 14.76 3.21
N PHE A 337 -10.97 14.14 2.13
CA PHE A 337 -10.34 14.22 0.83
C PHE A 337 -10.90 15.36 0.00
N ILE A 338 -10.00 16.24 -0.45
CA ILE A 338 -10.29 17.41 -1.27
C ILE A 338 -9.56 17.26 -2.61
N GLY A 339 -10.21 17.73 -3.67
CA GLY A 339 -9.67 17.73 -5.02
C GLY A 339 -8.41 18.58 -5.15
N GLU A 340 -7.54 18.18 -6.07
CA GLU A 340 -6.31 18.94 -6.36
C GLU A 340 -6.62 20.34 -6.90
N GLN A 341 -5.84 21.33 -6.47
CA GLN A 341 -5.92 22.67 -7.02
C GLN A 341 -5.44 22.69 -8.49
N SER A 342 -6.23 23.30 -9.36
CA SER A 342 -5.85 23.47 -10.77
C SER A 342 -4.60 24.35 -10.93
N GLU A 343 -3.78 24.07 -11.94
CA GLU A 343 -2.58 24.86 -12.27
C GLU A 343 -2.91 26.33 -12.58
N ARG A 344 -4.08 26.58 -13.17
CA ARG A 344 -4.58 27.94 -13.41
C ARG A 344 -4.81 28.68 -12.10
N SER A 345 -5.44 28.02 -11.13
CA SER A 345 -5.69 28.60 -9.80
C SER A 345 -4.40 28.84 -9.03
N LYS A 346 -3.42 27.93 -9.12
CA LYS A 346 -2.08 28.12 -8.54
C LYS A 346 -1.38 29.35 -9.12
N LYS A 347 -1.35 29.48 -10.45
CA LYS A 347 -0.73 30.62 -11.15
C LYS A 347 -1.41 31.96 -10.85
N ALA A 348 -2.71 31.93 -10.52
CA ALA A 348 -3.46 33.11 -10.09
C ALA A 348 -3.18 33.50 -8.64
N GLY A 349 -2.41 32.72 -7.87
CA GLY A 349 -2.10 33.00 -6.47
C GLY A 349 -3.24 32.70 -5.50
N ASN A 350 -4.26 31.93 -5.92
CA ASN A 350 -5.34 31.54 -5.04
C ASN A 350 -4.84 30.54 -3.98
N ALA A 351 -5.38 30.63 -2.77
CA ALA A 351 -5.10 29.68 -1.71
C ALA A 351 -5.50 28.23 -2.11
N PRO A 352 -4.78 27.21 -1.63
CA PRO A 352 -5.16 25.82 -1.83
C PRO A 352 -6.56 25.53 -1.23
N PRO A 353 -7.42 24.76 -1.92
CA PRO A 353 -8.73 24.36 -1.39
C PRO A 353 -8.65 23.67 -0.02
N THR A 354 -7.59 22.90 0.19
CA THR A 354 -7.27 22.22 1.45
C THR A 354 -7.05 23.20 2.60
N THR A 355 -6.30 24.29 2.38
CA THR A 355 -6.10 25.34 3.37
C THR A 355 -7.42 26.04 3.72
N LEU A 356 -8.23 26.37 2.71
CA LEU A 356 -9.52 27.04 2.91
C LEU A 356 -10.48 26.21 3.78
N ILE A 357 -10.50 24.89 3.60
CA ILE A 357 -11.34 24.00 4.42
C ILE A 357 -10.80 23.90 5.85
N VAL A 358 -9.49 23.84 6.04
CA VAL A 358 -8.91 23.84 7.40
C VAL A 358 -9.29 25.11 8.15
N ASP A 359 -9.18 26.29 7.51
CA ASP A 359 -9.54 27.56 8.14
C ASP A 359 -11.03 27.62 8.49
N PHE A 360 -11.90 27.17 7.57
CA PHE A 360 -13.33 27.07 7.81
C PHE A 360 -13.67 26.15 8.99
N LEU A 361 -13.06 24.96 9.04
CA LEU A 361 -13.30 23.98 10.11
C LEU A 361 -12.78 24.48 11.46
N LYS A 362 -11.61 25.12 11.50
CA LYS A 362 -11.08 25.73 12.74
C LYS A 362 -11.98 26.84 13.28
N ALA A 363 -12.60 27.62 12.39
CA ALA A 363 -13.55 28.67 12.80
C ALA A 363 -14.90 28.09 13.28
N SER A 364 -15.32 26.94 12.74
CA SER A 364 -16.65 26.37 12.97
C SER A 364 -16.70 25.32 14.09
N LEU A 365 -15.63 24.55 14.28
CA LEU A 365 -15.52 23.47 15.26
C LEU A 365 -14.70 23.93 16.47
N VAL A 366 -15.30 24.81 17.29
CA VAL A 366 -14.65 25.30 18.51
C VAL A 366 -14.56 24.17 19.54
N GLY A 367 -13.33 23.73 19.86
CA GLY A 367 -13.06 22.73 20.91
C GLY A 367 -13.06 21.25 20.46
N SER A 368 -13.06 20.96 19.15
CA SER A 368 -13.03 19.60 18.60
C SER A 368 -11.61 19.11 18.26
N SER A 369 -11.50 17.83 17.87
CA SER A 369 -10.31 17.08 17.44
C SER A 369 -9.26 17.89 16.67
N GLU A 370 -7.98 17.51 16.79
CA GLU A 370 -6.89 18.23 16.14
C GLU A 370 -7.04 18.19 14.61
N ILE A 371 -7.16 19.36 13.98
CA ILE A 371 -7.29 19.48 12.52
C ILE A 371 -5.91 19.56 11.90
N ILE A 372 -5.56 18.52 11.15
CA ILE A 372 -4.23 18.35 10.56
C ILE A 372 -4.34 18.47 9.05
N LEU A 373 -3.47 19.29 8.48
CA LEU A 373 -3.37 19.48 7.05
C LEU A 373 -2.26 18.60 6.49
N LEU A 374 -2.56 17.79 5.46
CA LEU A 374 -1.57 17.03 4.72
C LEU A 374 -1.63 17.37 3.23
N GLU A 375 -0.84 18.36 2.87
CA GLU A 375 -0.62 18.78 1.49
C GLU A 375 0.69 18.22 0.92
N GLU A 376 0.84 18.23 -0.40
CA GLU A 376 2.06 17.78 -1.08
C GLU A 376 3.30 18.57 -0.65
N ASN A 377 3.12 19.88 -0.43
CA ASN A 377 4.24 20.82 -0.27
C ASN A 377 4.79 20.88 1.15
N ILE A 378 4.15 20.20 2.11
CA ILE A 378 4.66 20.10 3.49
C ILE A 378 6.02 19.41 3.47
N ASN A 379 6.99 19.96 4.19
CA ASN A 379 8.31 19.37 4.24
C ASN A 379 8.26 18.01 4.97
N PHE A 380 9.25 17.15 4.74
CA PHE A 380 9.21 15.80 5.28
C PHE A 380 9.17 15.77 6.81
N ASN A 381 10.04 16.53 7.47
CA ASN A 381 10.19 16.44 8.93
C ASN A 381 8.89 16.87 9.62
N GLU A 382 8.25 17.92 9.09
CA GLU A 382 6.95 18.39 9.53
C GLU A 382 5.87 17.34 9.29
N ARG A 383 5.79 16.76 8.08
CA ARG A 383 4.83 15.68 7.79
C ARG A 383 5.05 14.46 8.70
N ALA A 384 6.29 14.09 8.98
CA ALA A 384 6.62 12.95 9.84
C ALA A 384 6.24 13.19 11.30
N ALA A 385 6.45 14.42 11.80
CA ALA A 385 6.01 14.84 13.13
C ALA A 385 4.48 14.79 13.22
N LEU A 386 3.78 15.46 12.29
CA LEU A 386 2.32 15.44 12.22
C LEU A 386 1.76 14.00 12.22
N LEU A 387 2.32 13.11 11.39
CA LEU A 387 1.88 11.72 11.34
C LEU A 387 2.30 10.88 12.56
N SER A 388 3.33 11.29 13.29
CA SER A 388 3.72 10.63 14.55
C SER A 388 2.70 10.92 15.64
N ASP A 389 2.26 12.17 15.73
CA ASP A 389 1.30 12.62 16.74
C ASP A 389 -0.08 11.98 16.51
N VAL A 390 -0.53 11.91 15.25
CA VAL A 390 -1.74 11.17 14.83
C VAL A 390 -1.67 9.69 15.24
N ARG A 391 -0.50 9.05 15.15
CA ARG A 391 -0.33 7.63 15.49
C ARG A 391 -0.32 7.36 16.98
N ALA A 392 -0.10 8.35 17.83
CA ALA A 392 -0.12 8.21 19.28
C ALA A 392 -1.54 8.02 19.85
N GLY A 393 -2.58 8.04 19.00
CA GLY A 393 -3.96 7.75 19.38
C GLY A 393 -4.76 8.98 19.81
N SER A 394 -4.37 10.18 19.37
CA SER A 394 -5.18 11.39 19.53
C SER A 394 -6.38 11.38 18.59
N ASP A 395 -7.45 12.08 18.97
CA ASP A 395 -8.57 12.34 18.08
C ASP A 395 -8.12 13.34 17.01
N TYR A 396 -8.27 12.99 15.73
CA TYR A 396 -7.77 13.82 14.63
C TYR A 396 -8.72 13.91 13.44
N LEU A 397 -8.64 15.06 12.77
CA LEU A 397 -9.29 15.31 11.49
C LEU A 397 -8.22 15.66 10.45
N LEU A 398 -7.94 14.72 9.55
CA LEU A 398 -6.92 14.88 8.52
C LEU A 398 -7.53 15.44 7.24
N VAL A 399 -7.13 16.63 6.83
CA VAL A 399 -7.51 17.23 5.54
C VAL A 399 -6.40 16.98 4.52
N ALA A 400 -6.70 16.32 3.40
CA ALA A 400 -5.68 15.93 2.44
C ALA A 400 -6.18 15.83 0.98
N THR A 401 -5.23 15.77 0.03
CA THR A 401 -5.50 15.42 -1.38
C THR A 401 -5.31 13.91 -1.63
N ASP A 402 -5.53 13.47 -2.87
CA ASP A 402 -5.39 12.07 -3.30
C ASP A 402 -3.99 11.45 -3.06
N ILE A 403 -2.97 12.26 -2.77
CA ILE A 403 -1.66 11.74 -2.34
C ILE A 403 -1.75 11.01 -1.01
N ALA A 404 -2.59 11.47 -0.09
CA ALA A 404 -2.83 10.75 1.16
C ALA A 404 -3.58 9.44 0.93
N ALA A 405 -4.28 9.25 -0.20
CA ALA A 405 -5.00 8.02 -0.49
C ALA A 405 -4.06 6.85 -0.85
N ARG A 406 -2.82 7.11 -1.30
CA ARG A 406 -1.89 6.07 -1.77
C ARG A 406 -0.56 6.04 -1.03
N GLY A 407 -0.14 4.87 -0.56
CA GLY A 407 1.22 4.61 -0.07
C GLY A 407 1.66 5.36 1.20
N VAL A 408 0.93 6.38 1.65
CA VAL A 408 1.13 7.03 2.96
C VAL A 408 0.72 6.04 4.05
N ASP A 409 1.59 5.81 5.03
CA ASP A 409 1.27 5.01 6.22
C ASP A 409 0.48 5.87 7.21
N LEU A 410 -0.82 6.01 6.94
CA LEU A 410 -1.76 6.65 7.86
C LEU A 410 -2.32 5.60 8.82
N PRO A 411 -2.54 5.95 10.09
CA PRO A 411 -3.33 5.12 10.98
C PRO A 411 -4.72 4.89 10.39
N GLU A 412 -5.29 3.74 10.76
CA GLU A 412 -6.63 3.37 10.34
C GLU A 412 -7.66 4.36 10.89
N THR A 413 -8.59 4.77 10.02
CA THR A 413 -9.63 5.76 10.34
C THR A 413 -11.00 5.15 10.29
N THR A 414 -11.90 5.65 11.12
CA THR A 414 -13.29 5.20 11.13
C THR A 414 -14.12 5.89 10.05
N HIS A 415 -13.78 7.13 9.69
CA HIS A 415 -14.55 7.95 8.76
C HIS A 415 -13.72 8.51 7.61
N ILE A 416 -14.25 8.39 6.39
CA ILE A 416 -13.71 9.01 5.18
C ILE A 416 -14.77 9.95 4.63
N TYR A 417 -14.42 11.22 4.43
CA TYR A 417 -15.26 12.21 3.79
C TYR A 417 -14.68 12.58 2.43
N ASN A 418 -15.40 12.28 1.35
CA ASN A 418 -15.07 12.81 0.04
C ASN A 418 -15.73 14.17 -0.10
N PHE A 419 -15.00 15.24 0.23
CA PHE A 419 -15.48 16.61 0.04
C PHE A 419 -15.61 16.93 -1.46
N ASP A 420 -14.65 16.46 -2.25
CA ASP A 420 -14.77 16.36 -3.69
C ASP A 420 -14.87 14.89 -4.07
N LEU A 421 -15.82 14.56 -4.94
CA LEU A 421 -15.91 13.22 -5.49
C LEU A 421 -14.59 12.86 -6.24
N PRO A 422 -14.01 11.67 -6.03
CA PRO A 422 -12.78 11.27 -6.72
C PRO A 422 -12.99 11.20 -8.24
N LYS A 423 -11.89 11.32 -9.00
CA LYS A 423 -11.92 11.38 -10.48
C LYS A 423 -12.43 10.09 -11.13
N ASP A 424 -12.25 8.95 -10.46
CA ASP A 424 -12.65 7.63 -10.94
C ASP A 424 -12.88 6.65 -9.77
N ALA A 425 -13.43 5.48 -10.09
CA ALA A 425 -13.70 4.41 -9.12
C ALA A 425 -12.41 3.90 -8.44
N ALA A 426 -11.28 3.91 -9.15
CA ALA A 426 -9.99 3.53 -8.58
C ALA A 426 -9.62 4.44 -7.40
N ASN A 427 -9.66 5.75 -7.61
CA ASN A 427 -9.39 6.74 -6.59
C ASN A 427 -10.38 6.62 -5.42
N TYR A 428 -11.67 6.34 -5.71
CA TYR A 428 -12.65 6.06 -4.67
C TYR A 428 -12.24 4.87 -3.79
N LEU A 429 -11.87 3.75 -4.41
CA LEU A 429 -11.39 2.56 -3.71
C LEU A 429 -10.16 2.85 -2.84
N HIS A 430 -9.20 3.63 -3.36
CA HIS A 430 -8.00 4.00 -2.61
C HIS A 430 -8.32 4.88 -1.39
N ARG A 431 -9.27 5.83 -1.51
CA ARG A 431 -9.73 6.67 -0.40
C ARG A 431 -10.48 5.83 0.64
N ALA A 432 -11.43 5.01 0.20
CA ALA A 432 -12.22 4.13 1.06
C ALA A 432 -11.33 3.12 1.81
N GLY A 433 -10.30 2.58 1.14
CA GLY A 433 -9.32 1.67 1.73
C GLY A 433 -8.38 2.30 2.76
N ARG A 434 -8.64 3.52 3.23
CA ARG A 434 -8.04 4.12 4.44
C ARG A 434 -8.80 3.75 5.72
N ALA A 435 -10.03 3.30 5.57
CA ALA A 435 -10.83 2.67 6.61
C ALA A 435 -10.93 1.15 6.38
N GLY A 436 -11.41 0.41 7.39
CA GLY A 436 -11.70 -1.02 7.27
C GLY A 436 -10.48 -1.90 6.96
N ARG A 437 -9.32 -1.59 7.57
CA ARG A 437 -8.05 -2.31 7.35
C ARG A 437 -7.83 -3.45 8.34
N LYS A 438 -8.48 -3.45 9.51
CA LYS A 438 -8.43 -4.56 10.46
C LYS A 438 -9.25 -5.75 9.98
N PRO A 439 -8.61 -6.88 9.65
CA PRO A 439 -9.35 -8.11 9.40
C PRO A 439 -10.06 -8.51 10.71
N PHE A 440 -11.32 -8.97 10.58
CA PHE A 440 -12.15 -9.43 11.70
C PHE A 440 -12.51 -8.37 12.76
N SER A 441 -12.38 -7.07 12.45
CA SER A 441 -13.01 -6.04 13.28
C SER A 441 -14.50 -5.96 12.99
N ASP A 442 -15.30 -5.87 14.05
CA ASP A 442 -16.74 -5.58 13.98
C ASP A 442 -17.01 -4.07 13.86
N ASP A 443 -15.96 -3.23 13.88
CA ASP A 443 -16.09 -1.78 13.78
C ASP A 443 -16.63 -1.38 12.39
N ILE A 444 -17.82 -0.77 12.39
CA ILE A 444 -18.39 -0.17 11.19
C ILE A 444 -17.62 1.12 10.89
N CYS A 445 -17.15 1.22 9.66
CA CYS A 445 -16.51 2.43 9.14
C CYS A 445 -17.40 3.08 8.08
N PHE A 446 -17.25 4.39 7.91
CA PHE A 446 -18.10 5.15 7.00
C PHE A 446 -17.31 5.84 5.91
N VAL A 447 -17.85 5.81 4.70
CA VAL A 447 -17.36 6.58 3.55
C VAL A 447 -18.49 7.48 3.08
N THR A 448 -18.42 8.78 3.42
CA THR A 448 -19.45 9.76 3.10
C THR A 448 -19.00 10.67 1.97
N SER A 449 -19.72 10.66 0.84
CA SER A 449 -19.44 11.53 -0.30
C SER A 449 -20.37 12.73 -0.35
N ILE A 450 -19.81 13.94 -0.45
CA ILE A 450 -20.59 15.16 -0.65
C ILE A 450 -20.64 15.45 -2.13
N ILE A 451 -21.85 15.47 -2.69
CA ILE A 451 -22.08 15.62 -4.13
C ILE A 451 -23.04 16.76 -4.42
N VAL A 452 -22.91 17.36 -5.60
CA VAL A 452 -24.02 18.11 -6.21
C VAL A 452 -24.92 17.15 -7.00
N ALA A 453 -26.15 17.57 -7.31
CA ALA A 453 -27.13 16.71 -8.00
C ALA A 453 -26.58 16.16 -9.33
N GLU A 454 -25.79 16.96 -10.05
CA GLU A 454 -25.17 16.59 -11.32
C GLU A 454 -24.07 15.53 -11.15
N GLU A 455 -23.51 15.30 -9.96
CA GLU A 455 -22.47 14.30 -9.72
C GLU A 455 -23.05 12.93 -9.35
N ARG A 456 -24.38 12.81 -9.14
CA ARG A 456 -25.02 11.55 -8.74
C ARG A 456 -24.76 10.41 -9.72
N PHE A 457 -24.71 10.70 -11.02
CA PHE A 457 -24.42 9.69 -12.04
C PHE A 457 -22.97 9.19 -11.96
N VAL A 458 -22.04 10.05 -11.55
CA VAL A 458 -20.62 9.68 -11.36
C VAL A 458 -20.50 8.73 -10.17
N LEU A 459 -21.15 9.05 -9.05
CA LEU A 459 -21.20 8.15 -7.89
C LEU A 459 -21.88 6.82 -8.24
N GLN A 460 -22.95 6.83 -9.03
CA GLN A 460 -23.63 5.61 -9.48
C GLN A 460 -22.73 4.72 -10.33
N ARG A 461 -21.88 5.32 -11.16
CA ARG A 461 -20.86 4.56 -11.88
C ARG A 461 -19.89 3.86 -10.93
N PHE A 462 -19.49 4.50 -9.83
CA PHE A 462 -18.62 3.89 -8.83
C PHE A 462 -19.32 2.74 -8.11
N GLU A 463 -20.58 2.90 -7.72
CA GLU A 463 -21.44 1.84 -7.13
C GLU A 463 -21.43 0.58 -8.02
N ASN A 464 -21.63 0.77 -9.33
CA ASN A 464 -21.65 -0.32 -10.29
C ASN A 464 -20.28 -0.98 -10.51
N GLU A 465 -19.21 -0.17 -10.62
CA GLU A 465 -17.85 -0.66 -10.91
C GLU A 465 -17.24 -1.40 -9.71
N LEU A 466 -17.49 -0.91 -8.50
CA LEU A 466 -16.96 -1.45 -7.25
C LEU A 466 -17.96 -2.33 -6.47
N LYS A 467 -19.18 -2.51 -7.01
CA LYS A 467 -20.24 -3.35 -6.43
C LYS A 467 -20.57 -3.02 -4.97
N PHE A 468 -20.81 -1.75 -4.68
CA PHE A 468 -21.33 -1.29 -3.38
C PHE A 468 -22.62 -0.49 -3.57
N GLN A 469 -23.33 -0.23 -2.47
CA GLN A 469 -24.52 0.61 -2.43
C GLN A 469 -24.27 1.81 -1.54
N CYS A 470 -24.71 2.98 -1.98
CA CYS A 470 -24.59 4.24 -1.26
C CYS A 470 -25.96 4.67 -0.72
N GLU A 471 -26.05 4.96 0.58
CA GLU A 471 -27.26 5.50 1.22
C GLU A 471 -27.27 7.04 1.20
N GLU A 472 -28.41 7.65 0.86
CA GLU A 472 -28.57 9.11 0.95
C GLU A 472 -28.83 9.53 2.39
N LEU A 473 -28.04 10.49 2.87
CA LEU A 473 -28.24 11.13 4.16
C LEU A 473 -29.01 12.45 3.99
N PHE A 474 -30.01 12.65 4.83
CA PHE A 474 -30.79 13.89 4.90
C PHE A 474 -30.39 14.63 6.19
N LEU A 475 -29.31 15.42 6.11
CA LEU A 475 -28.77 16.24 7.20
C LEU A 475 -28.93 17.74 6.95
#